data_AF-A0A938F2D9-F1
#
_entry.id   AF-A0A938F2D9-F1
#
_cell.length_a   1.000
_cell.length_b   1.000
_cell.length_c   1.000
_cell.angle_alpha   90.00
_cell.angle_beta   90.00
_cell.angle_gamma   90.00
#
_symmetry.space_group_name_H-M   'P 1'
#
loop_
_entity.id
_entity.type
_entity.pdbx_description
1 polymer ?
#
loop_
_entity_poly.entity_id
_entity_poly.type
_entity_poly.pdbx_seq_one_letter_code
_entity_poly.pdbx_strand_id
1 'polypeptide(L)'
;MDLEQVILTVMAMPIVSFTAFAFGRNPFLWAFWAYLFQFWCLIPLFLMKKKPRQELPPSILKLAGEINMKRELRKIKTPDDLFGG
;
A
#
# COMPACT_ATOMS: atom_id res chain seq x y z
N MET A 1 0.74 27.81 15.27
CA MET A 1 1.24 26.98 14.17
C MET A 1 0.96 27.75 12.91
N ASP A 2 1.99 28.11 12.15
CA ASP A 2 1.82 28.92 10.96
C ASP A 2 1.09 28.14 9.87
N LEU A 3 0.36 28.84 9.00
CA LEU A 3 -0.43 28.23 7.92
C LEU A 3 0.42 27.31 7.04
N GLU A 4 1.66 27.70 6.78
CA GLU A 4 2.64 26.91 6.02
C GLU A 4 2.93 25.57 6.69
N GLN A 5 3.06 25.56 8.02
CA GLN A 5 3.28 24.32 8.77
C GLN A 5 2.05 23.42 8.76
N VAL A 6 0.84 23.99 8.77
CA VAL A 6 -0.40 23.21 8.62
C VAL A 6 -0.40 22.50 7.28
N ILE A 7 -0.13 23.23 6.18
CA ILE A 7 -0.12 22.69 4.82
C ILE A 7 0.93 21.58 4.69
N LEU A 8 2.15 21.82 5.19
CA LEU A 8 3.21 20.83 5.17
C LEU A 8 2.83 19.55 5.94
N THR A 9 2.19 19.70 7.09
CA THR A 9 1.78 18.56 7.92
C THR A 9 0.68 17.74 7.25
N VAL A 10 -0.33 18.40 6.68
CA VAL A 10 -1.42 17.75 5.94
C VAL A 10 -0.90 17.02 4.70
N MET A 11 0.10 17.57 4.02
CA MET A 11 0.74 16.93 2.86
C MET A 11 1.68 15.78 3.28
N ALA A 12 2.38 15.91 4.42
CA ALA A 12 3.31 14.89 4.90
C ALA A 12 2.60 13.59 5.29
N MET A 13 1.43 13.66 5.92
CA MET A 13 0.66 12.49 6.36
C MET A 13 0.41 11.44 5.25
N PRO A 14 -0.23 11.77 4.12
CA PRO A 14 -0.50 10.79 3.06
C PRO A 14 0.78 10.29 2.40
N ILE A 15 1.76 11.17 2.19
CA ILE A 15 3.03 10.82 1.54
C ILE A 15 3.79 9.81 2.40
N VAL A 16 4.02 10.13 3.68
CA VAL A 16 4.73 9.25 4.61
C VAL A 16 3.97 7.94 4.81
N SER A 17 2.64 8.01 4.98
CA SER A 17 1.79 6.83 5.13
C SER A 17 1.90 5.87 3.94
N PHE A 18 1.83 6.40 2.72
CA PHE A 18 1.97 5.61 1.50
C PHE A 18 3.37 5.01 1.37
N THR A 19 4.40 5.79 1.72
CA THR A 19 5.79 5.31 1.72
C THR A 19 5.96 4.18 2.73
N ALA A 20 5.43 4.31 3.94
CA ALA A 20 5.48 3.27 4.96
C ALA A 20 4.76 1.99 4.52
N PHE A 21 3.61 2.12 3.85
CA PHE A 21 2.90 0.99 3.26
C PHE A 21 3.72 0.27 2.19
N ALA A 22 4.39 1.01 1.31
CA ALA A 22 5.28 0.44 0.29
C ALA A 22 6.47 -0.31 0.89
N PHE A 23 6.95 0.11 2.07
CA PHE A 23 8.03 -0.53 2.82
C PHE A 23 7.53 -1.67 3.75
N GLY A 24 6.25 -2.05 3.68
CA GLY A 24 5.66 -3.11 4.49
C GLY A 24 5.53 -2.75 5.97
N ARG A 25 5.38 -1.46 6.29
CA ARG A 25 5.20 -0.94 7.65
C ARG A 25 3.77 -0.44 7.83
N ASN A 26 3.36 -0.29 9.10
CA ASN A 26 2.01 0.15 9.43
C ASN A 26 1.80 1.63 9.01
N PRO A 27 0.96 1.90 7.99
CA PRO A 27 0.77 3.26 7.46
C PRO A 27 0.19 4.23 8.48
N PHE A 28 -0.71 3.78 9.37
CA PHE A 28 -1.35 4.64 10.37
C PHE A 28 -0.37 5.13 11.44
N LEU A 29 0.53 4.25 11.89
CA LEU A 29 1.60 4.63 12.82
C LEU A 29 2.50 5.69 12.19
N TRP A 30 2.89 5.50 10.93
CA TRP A 30 3.76 6.45 10.25
C TRP A 30 3.06 7.76 9.87
N ALA A 31 1.75 7.75 9.62
CA ALA A 31 0.95 8.97 9.49
C ALA A 31 0.94 9.77 10.79
N PHE A 32 0.84 9.11 11.95
CA PHE A 32 0.96 9.76 13.25
C PHE A 32 2.37 10.35 13.47
N TRP A 33 3.42 9.62 13.10
CA TRP A 33 4.79 10.18 13.13
C TRP A 33 4.97 11.36 12.18
N ALA A 34 4.32 11.35 11.01
CA ALA A 34 4.30 12.47 10.07
C ALA A 34 3.57 13.70 10.62
N TYR A 35 2.58 13.53 11.49
CA TYR A 35 1.97 14.67 12.18
C TYR A 35 2.95 15.41 13.09
N LEU A 36 3.78 14.65 13.82
CA LEU A 36 4.73 15.21 14.79
C LEU A 36 6.04 15.71 14.15
N PHE A 37 6.55 14.98 13.16
CA PHE A 37 7.87 15.21 12.57
C PHE A 37 7.81 15.58 11.08
N GLN A 38 6.62 15.73 10.50
CA GLN A 38 6.43 16.07 9.08
C GLN A 38 7.21 15.12 8.16
N PHE A 39 8.02 15.63 7.23
CA PHE A 39 8.81 14.81 6.32
C PHE A 39 10.07 14.20 6.96
N TRP A 40 10.47 14.64 8.15
CA TRP A 40 11.68 14.13 8.81
C TRP A 40 11.58 12.65 9.15
N CYS A 41 10.37 12.11 9.31
CA CYS A 41 10.15 10.69 9.53
C CYS A 41 10.46 9.82 8.29
N LEU A 42 10.64 10.39 7.10
CA LEU A 42 11.09 9.63 5.93
C LEU A 42 12.53 9.12 6.11
N ILE A 43 13.41 9.89 6.75
CA ILE A 43 14.81 9.50 6.96
C ILE A 43 14.92 8.15 7.70
N PRO A 44 14.32 7.96 8.90
CA PRO A 44 14.35 6.67 9.58
C PRO A 44 13.58 5.60 8.79
N LEU A 45 12.55 5.96 8.02
CA LEU A 45 11.82 5.01 7.16
C LEU A 45 12.75 4.39 6.11
N PHE A 46 13.62 5.18 5.48
CA PHE A 46 14.60 4.73 4.49
C PHE A 46 15.78 3.99 5.11
N LEU A 47 16.23 4.38 6.30
CA LEU A 47 17.32 3.71 7.02
C LEU A 47 16.90 2.32 7.55
N MET A 48 15.62 2.12 7.84
CA MET A 48 15.12 0.84 8.29
C MET A 48 15.14 -0.20 7.17
N LYS A 49 15.55 -1.43 7.51
CA LYS A 49 15.44 -2.58 6.60
C LYS A 49 13.99 -2.76 6.13
N LYS A 50 13.81 -2.91 4.82
CA LYS A 50 12.52 -3.24 4.20
C LYS A 50 12.02 -4.54 4.82
N LYS A 51 10.80 -4.53 5.37
CA LYS A 51 10.15 -5.76 5.85
C LYS A 51 9.39 -6.39 4.67
N PRO A 52 9.28 -7.74 4.61
CA PRO A 52 8.36 -8.36 3.67
C PRO A 52 6.97 -7.77 3.92
N ARG A 53 6.30 -7.37 2.83
CA ARG A 53 4.99 -6.73 2.87
C ARG A 53 4.05 -7.66 3.64
N GLN A 54 3.40 -7.14 4.69
CA GLN A 54 2.34 -7.88 5.36
C GLN A 54 1.33 -8.33 4.30
N GLU A 55 0.96 -9.60 4.34
CA GLU A 55 -0.02 -10.17 3.43
C GLU A 55 -1.28 -9.31 3.50
N LEU A 56 -1.71 -8.83 2.33
CA LEU A 56 -2.93 -8.05 2.21
C LEU A 56 -4.08 -8.85 2.86
N PRO A 57 -5.01 -8.21 3.58
CA PRO A 57 -6.11 -8.93 4.19
C PRO A 57 -6.83 -9.80 3.15
N PRO A 58 -7.35 -10.97 3.57
CA PRO A 58 -7.90 -11.98 2.66
C PRO A 58 -9.02 -11.43 1.76
N SER A 59 -9.72 -10.38 2.20
CA SER A 59 -10.69 -9.65 1.39
C SER A 59 -10.08 -8.98 0.15
N ILE A 60 -8.91 -8.34 0.28
CA ILE A 60 -8.22 -7.70 -0.85
C ILE A 60 -7.60 -8.75 -1.76
N LEU A 61 -7.07 -9.83 -1.19
CA LEU A 61 -6.55 -10.97 -1.97
C LEU A 61 -7.64 -11.65 -2.78
N LYS A 62 -8.84 -11.86 -2.21
CA LYS A 62 -10.00 -12.38 -2.94
C LYS A 62 -10.39 -11.47 -4.09
N LEU A 63 -10.41 -10.16 -3.86
CA LEU A 63 -10.80 -9.18 -4.87
C LEU A 63 -9.77 -9.10 -6.02
N ALA A 64 -8.48 -9.15 -5.69
CA ALA A 64 -7.41 -9.26 -6.70
C ALA A 64 -7.49 -10.59 -7.46
N GLY A 65 -7.78 -11.68 -6.75
CA GLY A 65 -8.01 -13.01 -7.32
C GLY A 65 -9.18 -13.04 -8.29
N GLU A 66 -10.33 -12.46 -7.93
CA GLU A 66 -11.51 -12.36 -8.79
C GLU A 66 -11.25 -11.55 -10.05
N ILE A 67 -10.51 -10.45 -9.96
CA ILE A 67 -10.16 -9.64 -11.13
C ILE A 67 -9.25 -10.40 -12.08
N ASN A 68 -8.23 -11.08 -11.55
CA ASN A 68 -7.35 -11.92 -12.36
C ASN A 68 -8.11 -13.11 -12.96
N MET A 69 -8.94 -13.79 -12.17
CA MET A 69 -9.79 -14.90 -12.64
C MET A 69 -10.72 -14.45 -13.76
N LYS A 70 -11.35 -13.27 -13.64
CA LYS A 70 -12.20 -12.70 -14.69
C LYS A 70 -11.42 -12.35 -15.97
N ARG A 71 -10.15 -11.96 -15.85
CA ARG A 71 -9.27 -11.75 -17.02
C ARG A 71 -8.89 -13.07 -17.69
N GLU A 72 -8.54 -14.09 -16.91
CA GLU A 72 -8.18 -15.41 -17.46
C GLU A 72 -9.41 -16.11 -18.07
N LEU A 73 -10.57 -16.07 -17.42
CA LEU A 73 -11.83 -16.59 -17.96
C LEU A 73 -12.26 -15.91 -19.26
N ARG A 74 -11.87 -14.66 -19.50
CA ARG A 74 -12.15 -13.96 -20.77
C ARG A 74 -11.29 -14.47 -21.92
N LYS A 75 -10.14 -15.10 -21.65
CA LYS A 75 -9.27 -15.69 -22.67
C LYS A 75 -9.72 -17.09 -23.08
N ILE A 76 -10.48 -17.77 -22.22
CA ILE A 76 -11.03 -19.10 -22.47
C ILE A 76 -12.19 -18.98 -23.46
N LYS A 77 -12.05 -19.61 -24.63
CA LYS A 77 -13.08 -19.64 -25.68
C LYS A 77 -13.94 -20.89 -25.65
N THR A 78 -13.44 -21.97 -25.06
CA THR A 78 -14.06 -23.30 -25.09
C THR A 78 -14.06 -23.92 -23.69
N PRO A 79 -15.11 -24.66 -23.30
CA PRO A 79 -15.20 -25.28 -21.97
C PRO A 79 -14.02 -26.23 -21.67
N ASP A 80 -13.43 -26.84 -22.69
CA ASP A 80 -12.32 -27.78 -22.56
C ASP A 80 -11.02 -27.12 -22.08
N ASP A 81 -10.83 -25.82 -22.31
CA ASP A 81 -9.65 -25.06 -21.83
C ASP A 81 -9.64 -24.89 -20.30
N LEU A 82 -10.78 -25.09 -19.62
CA LEU A 82 -10.88 -24.97 -18.16
C LEU A 82 -10.21 -26.12 -17.42
N PHE A 83 -10.04 -27.28 -18.06
CA PHE A 83 -9.53 -28.48 -17.41
C PHE A 83 -8.06 -28.78 -17.74
N GLY A 84 -7.45 -27.97 -18.61
CA GLY A 84 -6.14 -28.25 -19.19
C GLY A 84 -6.26 -29.40 -20.19
N GLY A 85 -5.90 -29.16 -21.45
CA GLY A 85 -5.73 -30.22 -22.43
C GLY A 85 -4.64 -31.21 -22.05
#